data_AF-A0A919I1S4-F1
#
_entry.id   AF-A0A919I1S4-F1
#
_cell.length_a   1.000
_cell.length_b   1.000
_cell.length_c   1.000
_cell.angle_alpha   90.00
_cell.angle_beta   90.00
_cell.angle_gamma   90.00
#
_symmetry.space_group_name_H-M   'P 1'
#
loop_
_entity.id
_entity.type
_entity.pdbx_description
1 polymer ?
#
loop_
_entity_poly.entity_id
_entity_poly.type
_entity_poly.pdbx_seq_one_letter_code
_entity_poly.pdbx_strand_id
1 'polypeptide(L)'
;MASPAPPQTLPLPVAHAALLPLTAAGGRAKDAAAGGKASAPAAPEVDSDTLPPLRYSAHVYASRPEKRSIVLNGKAWTEGDSPLPNLVVEQIQQDVTIFSFNGTTFTLAALEDWPGGKIDEEPKEE
;
A
#
# COMPACT_ATOMS: atom_id res chain seq x y z
N MET A 1 53.62 -11.56 21.34
CA MET A 1 52.95 -12.21 20.19
C MET A 1 51.68 -11.42 19.92
N ALA A 2 51.48 -11.00 18.66
CA ALA A 2 50.35 -10.29 18.06
C ALA A 2 49.92 -8.92 18.65
N SER A 3 50.32 -7.86 17.94
CA SER A 3 49.65 -6.53 17.93
C SER A 3 48.47 -6.54 16.92
N PRO A 4 47.58 -5.52 16.95
CA PRO A 4 46.15 -5.63 16.64
C PRO A 4 45.79 -5.38 15.17
N ALA A 5 44.58 -5.78 14.76
CA ALA A 5 43.97 -5.35 13.50
C ALA A 5 42.93 -4.23 13.77
N PRO A 6 43.08 -3.04 13.17
CA PRO A 6 42.03 -2.02 13.19
C PRO A 6 40.90 -2.36 12.19
N PRO A 7 39.66 -1.93 12.42
CA PRO A 7 38.60 -2.04 11.43
C PRO A 7 38.89 -1.10 10.25
N GLN A 8 38.95 -1.67 9.04
CA GLN A 8 39.06 -0.94 7.78
C GLN A 8 37.73 -0.24 7.48
N THR A 9 37.72 1.10 7.56
CA THR A 9 36.60 1.93 7.09
C THR A 9 36.69 2.09 5.57
N LEU A 10 35.77 1.49 4.82
CA LEU A 10 35.67 1.69 3.37
C LEU A 10 35.04 3.06 3.07
N PRO A 11 35.62 3.92 2.22
CA PRO A 11 34.98 5.18 1.82
C PRO A 11 33.83 4.90 0.85
N LEU A 12 32.61 5.31 1.23
CA LEU A 12 31.47 5.39 0.33
C LEU A 12 31.70 6.53 -0.68
N PRO A 13 31.43 6.35 -1.99
CA PRO A 13 31.54 7.43 -2.96
C PRO A 13 30.45 8.48 -2.73
N VAL A 14 30.87 9.73 -2.55
CA VAL A 14 30.00 10.92 -2.60
C VAL A 14 29.35 11.02 -3.99
N ALA A 15 28.02 10.95 -4.03
CA ALA A 15 27.25 11.30 -5.21
C ALA A 15 27.09 12.84 -5.28
N HIS A 16 27.75 13.47 -6.23
CA HIS A 16 27.42 14.83 -6.66
C HIS A 16 26.27 14.76 -7.66
N ALA A 17 25.05 15.05 -7.21
CA ALA A 17 23.93 15.35 -8.09
C ALA A 17 23.68 16.86 -8.10
N ALA A 18 23.75 17.43 -9.30
CA ALA A 18 23.80 18.85 -9.58
C ALA A 18 22.50 19.59 -9.25
N LEU A 19 22.69 20.85 -8.84
CA LEU A 19 21.67 21.88 -8.66
C LEU A 19 21.05 22.25 -10.02
N LEU A 20 19.73 22.14 -10.13
CA LEU A 20 18.95 22.89 -11.12
C LEU A 20 18.06 23.89 -10.37
N PRO A 21 18.23 25.22 -10.56
CA PRO A 21 17.29 26.20 -10.07
C PRO A 21 16.19 26.40 -11.11
N LEU A 22 14.94 26.11 -10.74
CA LEU A 22 13.77 26.52 -11.52
C LEU A 22 12.87 27.36 -10.62
N THR A 23 13.03 28.67 -10.81
CA THR A 23 12.05 29.76 -10.77
C THR A 23 10.87 29.70 -9.77
N ALA A 24 10.76 30.79 -9.01
CA ALA A 24 9.70 31.08 -8.05
C ALA A 24 8.40 31.57 -8.71
N ALA A 25 7.27 31.06 -8.23
CA ALA A 25 5.97 31.72 -8.08
C ALA A 25 5.18 30.77 -7.15
N GLY A 26 4.79 31.10 -5.93
CA GLY A 26 4.02 32.27 -5.53
C GLY A 26 2.60 31.80 -5.18
N GLY A 27 2.31 31.63 -3.88
CA GLY A 27 0.95 31.78 -3.36
C GLY A 27 0.26 30.56 -2.75
N ARG A 28 0.03 30.68 -1.43
CA ARG A 28 -1.22 30.37 -0.72
C ARG A 28 -1.51 28.88 -0.46
N ALA A 29 -1.15 28.40 0.72
CA ALA A 29 -2.01 28.32 1.92
C ALA A 29 -3.03 27.18 1.87
N LYS A 30 -2.91 26.29 2.87
CA LYS A 30 -3.91 25.41 3.47
C LYS A 30 -5.26 25.36 2.75
N ASP A 31 -5.53 24.22 2.14
CA ASP A 31 -6.87 23.64 2.19
C ASP A 31 -6.73 22.18 2.65
N ALA A 32 -7.22 21.95 3.86
CA ALA A 32 -7.64 20.65 4.33
C ALA A 32 -9.17 20.66 4.22
N ALA A 33 -9.69 20.04 3.18
CA ALA A 33 -11.06 19.55 3.07
C ALA A 33 -10.97 18.33 2.13
N ALA A 34 -11.17 17.11 2.61
CA ALA A 34 -12.49 16.53 2.85
C ALA A 34 -13.43 16.71 1.64
N GLY A 35 -13.72 15.61 0.96
CA GLY A 35 -14.94 15.44 0.18
C GLY A 35 -14.78 15.52 -1.33
N GLY A 36 -14.90 14.37 -1.98
CA GLY A 36 -15.04 14.29 -3.42
C GLY A 36 -15.21 12.85 -3.89
N LYS A 37 -16.33 12.22 -3.51
CA LYS A 37 -16.83 11.00 -4.15
C LYS A 37 -16.81 11.23 -5.67
N ALA A 38 -15.85 10.63 -6.36
CA ALA A 38 -15.89 10.51 -7.80
C ALA A 38 -16.90 9.39 -8.12
N SER A 39 -18.18 9.77 -8.23
CA SER A 39 -19.18 8.94 -8.90
C SER A 39 -18.78 8.84 -10.38
N ALA A 40 -18.16 7.73 -10.76
CA ALA A 40 -17.99 7.33 -12.15
C ALA A 40 -19.25 6.57 -12.62
N PRO A 41 -19.70 6.75 -13.88
CA PRO A 41 -20.90 6.10 -14.39
C PRO A 41 -20.67 4.60 -14.56
N ALA A 42 -21.67 3.82 -14.13
CA ALA A 42 -21.71 2.36 -14.22
C ALA A 42 -21.51 1.88 -15.66
N ALA A 43 -20.41 1.15 -15.88
CA ALA A 43 -20.15 0.32 -17.04
C ALA A 43 -20.80 -1.07 -16.84
N PRO A 44 -21.14 -1.82 -17.90
CA PRO A 44 -21.99 -3.00 -17.81
C PRO A 44 -21.35 -4.09 -16.96
N GLU A 45 -22.18 -4.63 -16.07
CA GLU A 45 -21.90 -5.67 -15.08
C GLU A 45 -21.47 -6.97 -15.77
N VAL A 46 -20.18 -7.08 -16.07
CA VAL A 46 -19.54 -8.39 -16.26
C VAL A 46 -19.31 -8.90 -14.85
N ASP A 47 -19.82 -10.09 -14.51
CA ASP A 47 -19.65 -10.79 -13.22
C ASP A 47 -18.17 -11.04 -12.86
N SER A 48 -17.42 -9.96 -12.62
CA SER A 48 -16.09 -9.89 -12.03
C SER A 48 -16.19 -9.53 -10.55
N ASP A 49 -17.41 -9.57 -10.01
CA ASP A 49 -17.80 -9.10 -8.69
C ASP A 49 -17.33 -10.02 -7.54
N THR A 50 -16.81 -11.19 -7.89
CA THR A 50 -16.32 -12.19 -6.92
C THR A 50 -14.80 -12.13 -6.81
N LEU A 51 -14.31 -11.83 -5.62
CA LEU A 51 -12.89 -11.92 -5.28
C LEU A 51 -12.54 -13.40 -5.00
N PRO A 52 -11.50 -13.97 -5.64
CA PRO A 52 -11.07 -15.35 -5.34
C PRO A 52 -10.47 -15.43 -3.93
N PRO A 53 -10.30 -16.65 -3.37
CA PRO A 53 -9.72 -16.82 -2.05
C PRO A 53 -8.33 -16.18 -1.95
N LEU A 54 -8.08 -15.47 -0.84
CA LEU A 54 -6.78 -14.86 -0.53
C LEU A 54 -6.21 -15.51 0.72
N ARG A 55 -5.00 -16.06 0.61
CA ARG A 55 -4.24 -16.54 1.76
C ARG A 55 -3.38 -15.40 2.31
N TYR A 56 -3.69 -14.91 3.50
CA TYR A 56 -2.97 -13.83 4.15
C TYR A 56 -1.96 -14.38 5.16
N SER A 57 -0.69 -14.48 4.77
CA SER A 57 0.32 -15.19 5.58
C SER A 57 1.29 -14.31 6.37
N ALA A 58 1.45 -13.04 6.02
CA ALA A 58 2.31 -12.13 6.78
C ALA A 58 1.88 -10.67 6.63
N HIS A 59 1.95 -9.91 7.71
CA HIS A 59 1.63 -8.47 7.78
C HIS A 59 2.80 -7.72 8.43
N VAL A 60 3.33 -6.72 7.75
CA VAL A 60 4.41 -5.86 8.24
C VAL A 60 3.95 -4.41 8.18
N TYR A 61 3.77 -3.82 9.36
CA TYR A 61 3.46 -2.41 9.50
C TYR A 61 4.71 -1.59 9.85
N ALA A 62 4.80 -0.40 9.27
CA ALA A 62 5.84 0.58 9.54
C ALA A 62 5.26 2.00 9.43
N SER A 63 5.92 2.99 10.07
CA SER A 63 5.48 4.39 10.01
C SER A 63 5.54 4.98 8.60
N ARG A 64 6.39 4.41 7.72
CA ARG A 64 6.53 4.85 6.33
C ARG A 64 5.79 3.89 5.40
N PRO A 65 4.93 4.37 4.49
CA PRO A 65 4.11 3.53 3.63
C PRO A 65 4.95 2.60 2.74
N GLU A 66 6.09 3.06 2.22
CA GLU A 66 6.98 2.26 1.37
C GLU A 66 7.71 1.13 2.12
N LYS A 67 7.62 1.10 3.45
CA LYS A 67 8.17 0.05 4.31
C LYS A 67 7.10 -0.95 4.76
N ARG A 68 5.82 -0.70 4.47
CA ARG A 68 4.71 -1.58 4.80
C ARG A 68 4.59 -2.66 3.73
N SER A 69 4.32 -3.88 4.16
CA SER A 69 4.14 -4.98 3.22
C SER A 69 3.24 -6.06 3.79
N ILE A 70 2.57 -6.78 2.89
CA ILE A 70 1.71 -7.91 3.20
C ILE A 70 2.11 -9.07 2.30
N VAL A 71 1.84 -10.30 2.73
CA VAL A 71 2.00 -11.49 1.89
C VAL A 71 0.64 -12.10 1.61
N LEU A 72 0.23 -12.05 0.34
CA LEU A 72 -0.99 -12.66 -0.16
C LEU A 72 -0.63 -13.76 -1.16
N ASN A 73 -1.23 -14.94 -0.98
CA ASN A 73 -1.01 -16.10 -1.85
C ASN A 73 0.49 -16.43 -2.03
N GLY A 74 1.30 -16.21 -0.98
CA GLY A 74 2.74 -16.46 -0.98
C GLY A 74 3.62 -15.39 -1.62
N LYS A 75 3.06 -14.26 -2.08
CA LYS A 75 3.80 -13.13 -2.66
C LYS A 75 3.65 -11.86 -1.83
N ALA A 76 4.73 -11.11 -1.70
CA ALA A 76 4.73 -9.81 -1.02
C ALA A 76 4.17 -8.68 -1.91
N TRP A 77 3.41 -7.79 -1.30
CA TRP A 77 2.75 -6.63 -1.91
C TRP A 77 2.87 -5.42 -0.99
N THR A 78 2.95 -4.23 -1.59
CA THR A 78 3.00 -2.94 -0.88
C THR A 78 1.80 -2.07 -1.23
N GLU A 79 1.64 -0.94 -0.53
CA GLU A 79 0.56 0.01 -0.83
C GLU A 79 0.67 0.52 -2.29
N GLY A 80 -0.46 0.50 -3.01
CA GLY A 80 -0.56 0.82 -4.42
C GLY A 80 -0.32 -0.35 -5.39
N ASP A 81 0.17 -1.50 -4.91
CA ASP A 81 0.31 -2.69 -5.76
C ASP A 81 -1.04 -3.40 -5.99
N SER A 82 -1.11 -4.17 -7.08
CA SER A 82 -2.28 -5.00 -7.42
C SER A 82 -1.96 -6.49 -7.36
N PRO A 83 -2.40 -7.22 -6.30
CA PRO A 83 -2.16 -8.66 -6.17
C PRO A 83 -2.89 -9.50 -7.21
N LEU A 84 -4.04 -9.01 -7.68
CA LEU A 84 -4.93 -9.64 -8.65
C LEU A 84 -5.51 -8.56 -9.59
N PRO A 85 -6.04 -8.94 -10.76
CA PRO A 85 -6.82 -8.02 -11.59
C PRO A 85 -7.94 -7.38 -10.78
N ASN A 86 -8.08 -6.06 -10.91
CA ASN A 86 -9.07 -5.23 -10.24
C ASN A 86 -8.95 -5.17 -8.71
N LEU A 87 -7.96 -5.82 -8.08
CA LEU A 87 -7.66 -5.71 -6.65
C LEU A 87 -6.43 -4.83 -6.43
N VAL A 88 -6.55 -3.79 -5.61
CA VAL A 88 -5.46 -2.88 -5.23
C VAL A 88 -5.31 -2.89 -3.71
N VAL A 89 -4.06 -2.89 -3.23
CA VAL A 89 -3.75 -2.65 -1.82
C VAL A 89 -3.76 -1.14 -1.59
N GLU A 90 -4.88 -0.59 -1.13
CA GLU A 90 -5.00 0.86 -0.92
C GLU A 90 -4.16 1.32 0.27
N GLN A 91 -4.22 0.59 1.38
CA GLN A 91 -3.53 0.98 2.60
C GLN A 91 -3.29 -0.21 3.54
N ILE A 92 -2.10 -0.31 4.11
CA ILE A 92 -1.74 -1.29 5.12
C ILE A 92 -1.73 -0.57 6.48
N GLN A 93 -2.72 -0.82 7.31
CA GLN A 93 -2.77 -0.28 8.68
C GLN A 93 -2.10 -1.25 9.65
N GLN A 94 -2.12 -0.94 10.94
CA GLN A 94 -1.47 -1.78 11.95
C GLN A 94 -2.19 -3.13 12.09
N ASP A 95 -3.52 -3.11 12.19
CA ASP A 95 -4.33 -4.30 12.50
C ASP A 95 -5.21 -4.75 11.32
N VAL A 96 -5.29 -3.95 10.27
CA VAL A 96 -6.14 -4.19 9.09
C VAL A 96 -5.42 -3.77 7.81
N THR A 97 -5.92 -4.25 6.67
CA THR A 97 -5.52 -3.78 5.34
C THR A 97 -6.76 -3.36 4.58
N ILE A 98 -6.71 -2.18 3.98
CA ILE A 98 -7.73 -1.64 3.11
C ILE A 98 -7.38 -2.04 1.69
N PHE A 99 -8.33 -2.64 1.00
CA PHE A 99 -8.23 -3.03 -0.40
C PHE A 99 -9.31 -2.34 -1.22
N SER A 100 -9.06 -2.17 -2.51
CA SER A 100 -10.08 -1.77 -3.49
C SER A 100 -10.24 -2.89 -4.51
N PHE A 101 -11.46 -3.41 -4.68
CA PHE A 101 -11.80 -4.42 -5.66
C PHE A 101 -12.93 -3.94 -6.58
N ASN A 102 -12.66 -3.84 -7.89
CA ASN A 102 -13.59 -3.27 -8.88
C ASN A 102 -14.11 -1.86 -8.52
N GLY A 103 -13.34 -1.08 -7.76
CA GLY A 103 -13.74 0.25 -7.29
C GLY A 103 -14.51 0.25 -5.97
N THR A 104 -14.81 -0.92 -5.39
CA THR A 104 -15.38 -1.07 -4.05
C THR A 104 -14.26 -1.27 -3.03
N THR A 105 -14.21 -0.41 -2.02
CA THR A 105 -13.23 -0.53 -0.94
C THR A 105 -13.73 -1.47 0.16
N PHE A 106 -12.89 -2.37 0.64
CA PHE A 106 -13.18 -3.21 1.80
C PHE A 106 -11.98 -3.33 2.72
N THR A 107 -12.26 -3.68 3.98
CA THR A 107 -11.25 -3.85 5.02
C THR A 107 -11.16 -5.32 5.40
N LEU A 108 -9.93 -5.84 5.46
CA LEU A 108 -9.63 -7.20 5.90
C LEU A 108 -8.69 -7.12 7.10
N ALA A 109 -8.96 -7.90 8.14
CA ALA A 109 -8.07 -7.95 9.30
C ALA A 109 -6.70 -8.54 8.92
N ALA A 110 -5.65 -8.08 9.60
CA ALA A 110 -4.30 -8.60 9.41
C ALA A 110 -4.29 -10.13 9.63
N LEU A 111 -3.70 -10.86 8.68
CA LEU A 111 -3.62 -12.33 8.71
C LEU A 111 -4.98 -13.06 8.62
N GLU A 112 -6.07 -12.35 8.32
CA GLU A 112 -7.35 -12.96 8.02
C GLU A 112 -7.37 -13.40 6.55
N ASP A 113 -7.67 -14.68 6.33
CA ASP A 113 -7.83 -15.22 4.97
C ASP A 113 -9.18 -14.81 4.40
N TRP A 114 -9.20 -14.40 3.14
CA TRP A 114 -10.47 -14.22 2.42
C TRP A 114 -10.92 -15.58 1.85
N PRO A 115 -12.12 -16.08 2.17
CA PRO A 115 -12.58 -17.39 1.70
C PRO A 115 -12.91 -17.44 0.20
N GLY A 116 -12.98 -16.28 -0.46
CA GLY A 116 -13.52 -16.13 -1.81
C GLY A 116 -15.01 -15.81 -1.76
N GLY A 117 -15.46 -14.88 -2.59
CA GLY A 117 -16.84 -14.39 -2.52
C GLY A 117 -16.99 -12.97 -3.02
N LYS A 118 -18.22 -12.47 -2.93
CA LYS A 118 -18.52 -11.06 -3.22
C LYS A 118 -18.01 -10.18 -2.08
N ILE A 119 -17.59 -8.98 -2.43
CA ILE A 119 -17.26 -7.97 -1.44
C ILE A 119 -18.57 -7.34 -0.99
N ASP A 120 -19.25 -8.00 -0.06
CA ASP A 120 -20.32 -7.37 0.69
C ASP A 120 -19.65 -6.33 1.61
N GLU A 121 -20.10 -5.08 1.54
CA GLU A 121 -19.67 -4.00 2.45
C GLU A 121 -20.19 -4.37 3.84
N GLU A 122 -19.52 -5.29 4.55
CA GLU A 122 -19.86 -5.65 5.92
C GLU A 122 -19.40 -4.50 6.82
N PRO A 123 -20.32 -3.71 7.40
CA PRO A 123 -19.95 -2.76 8.44
C PRO A 123 -19.73 -3.60 9.70
N LYS A 124 -18.49 -4.02 9.92
CA LYS A 124 -18.11 -4.74 11.14
C LYS A 124 -17.91 -3.72 12.27
N GLU A 125 -19.01 -3.21 12.81
CA GLU A 125 -19.07 -2.52 14.10
C GLU A 125 -20.22 -3.13 14.93
N GLU A 126 -19.87 -3.95 15.93
CA GLU A 126 -20.37 -3.81 17.31
C GLU A 126 -19.46 -4.56 18.30
#